data_AF-A0A2N2SC96-F1
#
_entry.id   AF-A0A2N2SC96-F1
#
_cell.length_a   1.000
_cell.length_b   1.000
_cell.length_c   1.000
_cell.angle_alpha   90.00
_cell.angle_beta   90.00
_cell.angle_gamma   90.00
#
_symmetry.space_group_name_H-M   'P 1'
#
loop_
_entity.id
_entity.type
_entity.pdbx_description
1 polymer ?
#
loop_
_entity_poly.entity_id
_entity_poly.type
_entity_poly.pdbx_seq_one_letter_code
_entity_poly.pdbx_strand_id
1 'polypeptide(L)'
;SCKVSNVQDLLLVYRDLASRCEYPLHLGLTEAGMGSKGIVASTAALSLLLQEGIGDTIRVSLTPEPNESRTKEVVVAQEILQTMGIRSFTPLVTACPGCGRTTSTFFQELAQKIQRYLRDQMPVWRKQYPGVETMSVAVMGCVVNGPGESKLANIGISLPGTGEVPVAPVFVDGEKTVTLKGDAIAEEFQAIVEDYVQKNYAEGGKLRQEFKLPDQNKTIPIRAV
;
A
#
# COMPACT_ATOMS: atom_id res chain seq x y z
N SER A 1 -11.39 9.41 -23.17
CA SER A 1 -10.97 10.22 -22.01
C SER A 1 -11.17 11.69 -22.33
N CYS A 2 -11.47 12.51 -21.32
CA CYS A 2 -11.69 13.96 -21.45
C CYS A 2 -11.03 14.66 -20.25
N LYS A 3 -9.70 14.81 -20.27
CA LYS A 3 -8.92 15.28 -19.10
C LYS A 3 -8.93 16.80 -18.98
N VAL A 4 -9.00 17.28 -17.75
CA VAL A 4 -8.81 18.69 -17.36
C VAL A 4 -7.88 18.76 -16.14
N SER A 5 -7.39 19.95 -15.79
CA SER A 5 -6.38 20.16 -14.73
C SER A 5 -6.95 20.65 -13.40
N ASN A 6 -8.23 21.02 -13.37
CA ASN A 6 -8.97 21.33 -12.15
C ASN A 6 -9.71 20.08 -11.65
N VAL A 7 -9.64 19.84 -10.34
CA VAL A 7 -10.28 18.68 -9.70
C VAL A 7 -11.79 18.68 -9.89
N GLN A 8 -12.48 19.78 -9.59
CA GLN A 8 -13.94 19.85 -9.62
C GLN A 8 -14.47 19.70 -11.05
N ASP A 9 -13.80 20.33 -12.02
CA ASP A 9 -14.15 20.20 -13.42
C ASP A 9 -13.98 18.76 -13.92
N LEU A 10 -12.93 18.06 -13.47
CA LEU A 10 -12.72 16.65 -13.83
C LEU A 10 -13.89 15.78 -13.36
N LEU A 11 -14.39 16.01 -12.15
CA LEU A 11 -15.53 15.27 -11.61
C LEU A 11 -16.78 15.48 -12.46
N LEU A 12 -17.08 16.74 -12.81
CA LEU A 12 -18.25 17.08 -13.64
C LEU A 12 -18.15 16.44 -15.02
N VAL A 13 -16.98 16.54 -15.67
CA VAL A 13 -16.75 16.00 -17.00
C VAL A 13 -16.90 14.48 -17.02
N TYR A 14 -16.31 13.77 -16.06
CA TYR A 14 -16.36 12.30 -16.09
C TYR A 14 -17.69 11.72 -15.62
N ARG A 15 -18.43 12.41 -14.73
CA ARG A 15 -19.82 12.04 -14.40
C ARG A 15 -20.75 12.23 -15.60
N ASP A 16 -20.65 13.35 -16.32
CA ASP A 16 -21.42 13.56 -17.56
C ASP A 16 -21.05 12.49 -18.60
N LEU A 17 -19.75 12.25 -18.81
CA LEU A 17 -19.27 11.28 -19.78
C LEU A 17 -19.76 9.85 -19.47
N ALA A 18 -19.66 9.41 -18.20
CA ALA A 18 -20.15 8.10 -17.77
C ALA A 18 -21.67 7.96 -17.93
N SER A 19 -22.44 9.04 -17.75
CA SER A 19 -23.90 9.00 -17.97
C SER A 19 -24.31 8.89 -19.45
N ARG A 20 -23.37 9.12 -20.38
CA ARG A 20 -23.64 9.23 -21.82
C ARG A 20 -23.06 8.09 -22.65
N CYS A 21 -22.18 7.26 -22.08
CA CYS A 21 -21.66 6.09 -22.78
C CYS A 21 -21.18 4.98 -21.83
N GLU A 22 -21.18 3.76 -22.36
CA GLU A 22 -20.70 2.54 -21.68
C GLU A 22 -19.28 2.16 -22.13
N TYR A 23 -18.53 3.09 -22.74
CA TYR A 23 -17.16 2.82 -23.18
C TYR A 23 -16.19 2.86 -21.99
N PRO A 24 -15.10 2.06 -22.01
CA PRO A 24 -14.07 2.15 -20.99
C PRO A 24 -13.47 3.57 -20.87
N LEU A 25 -13.42 4.09 -19.65
CA LEU A 25 -12.98 5.44 -19.35
C LEU A 25 -11.55 5.46 -18.81
N HIS A 26 -10.63 6.06 -19.57
CA HIS A 26 -9.28 6.34 -19.10
C HIS A 26 -9.23 7.64 -18.28
N LEU A 27 -9.18 7.50 -16.96
CA LEU A 27 -9.15 8.60 -16.01
C LEU A 27 -7.75 9.20 -15.84
N GLY A 28 -7.71 10.47 -15.47
CA GLY A 28 -6.49 11.15 -15.10
C GLY A 28 -6.70 12.65 -15.00
N LEU A 29 -6.25 13.26 -13.91
CA LEU A 29 -6.05 14.70 -13.86
C LEU A 29 -4.83 15.02 -14.72
N THR A 30 -4.98 15.91 -15.71
CA THR A 30 -3.83 16.38 -16.50
C THR A 30 -3.12 17.50 -15.76
N GLU A 31 -1.82 17.69 -15.98
CA GLU A 31 -1.05 18.80 -15.42
C GLU A 31 -1.20 18.94 -13.89
N ALA A 32 -1.17 17.80 -13.17
CA ALA A 32 -1.43 17.78 -11.73
C ALA A 32 -0.40 18.63 -10.95
N GLY A 33 0.81 18.78 -11.48
CA GLY A 33 1.90 19.56 -10.91
C GLY A 33 2.99 18.70 -10.29
N MET A 34 3.88 19.33 -9.53
CA MET A 34 5.03 18.70 -8.87
C MET A 34 4.70 18.30 -7.43
N GLY A 35 5.50 17.37 -6.89
CA GLY A 35 5.55 17.05 -5.46
C GLY A 35 4.20 16.72 -4.83
N SER A 36 4.02 17.17 -3.58
CA SER A 36 2.82 16.91 -2.77
C SER A 36 1.53 17.45 -3.41
N LYS A 37 1.58 18.63 -4.04
CA LYS A 37 0.41 19.23 -4.71
C LYS A 37 -0.12 18.32 -5.82
N GLY A 38 0.77 17.79 -6.67
CA GLY A 38 0.38 16.90 -7.76
C GLY A 38 -0.22 15.58 -7.28
N ILE A 39 0.36 15.02 -6.20
CA ILE A 39 -0.14 13.79 -5.57
C ILE A 39 -1.53 14.04 -4.98
N VAL A 40 -1.68 15.06 -4.13
CA VAL A 40 -2.96 15.38 -3.47
C VAL A 40 -4.06 15.67 -4.49
N ALA A 41 -3.78 16.47 -5.52
CA ALA A 41 -4.76 16.80 -6.55
C ALA A 41 -5.21 15.55 -7.34
N SER A 42 -4.25 14.69 -7.72
CA SER A 42 -4.56 13.45 -8.44
C SER A 42 -5.37 12.49 -7.57
N THR A 43 -4.98 12.29 -6.31
CA THR A 43 -5.71 11.43 -5.37
C THR A 43 -7.12 11.96 -5.13
N ALA A 44 -7.29 13.26 -4.90
CA ALA A 44 -8.61 13.87 -4.67
C ALA A 44 -9.54 13.69 -5.88
N ALA A 45 -9.04 13.91 -7.09
CA ALA A 45 -9.85 13.80 -8.31
C ALA A 45 -10.21 12.34 -8.66
N LEU A 46 -9.23 11.44 -8.57
CA LEU A 46 -9.42 10.05 -8.97
C LEU A 46 -10.23 9.25 -7.94
N SER A 47 -9.96 9.42 -6.65
CA SER A 47 -10.60 8.60 -5.61
C SER A 47 -12.11 8.78 -5.57
N LEU A 48 -12.61 10.00 -5.82
CA LEU A 48 -14.06 10.27 -5.88
C LEU A 48 -14.74 9.54 -7.03
N LEU A 49 -14.19 9.65 -8.24
CA LEU A 49 -14.74 8.96 -9.43
C LEU A 49 -14.64 7.44 -9.28
N LEU A 50 -13.52 6.94 -8.74
CA LEU A 50 -13.32 5.51 -8.52
C LEU A 50 -14.30 4.93 -7.49
N GLN A 51 -14.64 5.66 -6.41
CA GLN A 51 -15.70 5.23 -5.48
C GLN A 51 -17.07 5.17 -6.15
N GLU A 52 -17.33 6.03 -7.14
CA GLU A 52 -18.57 6.03 -7.93
C GLU A 52 -18.59 4.91 -8.98
N GLY A 53 -17.55 4.08 -9.06
CA GLY A 53 -17.42 3.05 -10.09
C GLY A 53 -17.08 3.59 -11.48
N ILE A 54 -16.65 4.85 -11.57
CA ILE A 54 -16.26 5.50 -12.82
C ILE A 54 -14.76 5.33 -13.01
N GLY A 55 -14.37 4.73 -14.14
CA GLY A 55 -12.97 4.58 -14.57
C GLY A 55 -12.53 3.13 -14.72
N ASP A 56 -11.87 2.84 -15.84
CA ASP A 56 -11.40 1.48 -16.18
C ASP A 56 -9.87 1.38 -16.23
N THR A 57 -9.22 2.53 -16.39
CA THR A 57 -7.77 2.68 -16.34
C THR A 57 -7.44 4.09 -15.89
N ILE A 58 -6.35 4.26 -15.13
CA ILE A 58 -5.93 5.56 -14.60
C ILE A 58 -4.53 5.93 -15.08
N ARG A 59 -4.27 7.23 -15.19
CA ARG A 59 -2.92 7.80 -15.26
C ARG A 59 -2.83 8.99 -14.31
N VAL A 60 -1.83 8.96 -13.45
CA VAL A 60 -1.41 10.13 -12.67
C VAL A 60 -0.44 10.94 -13.52
N SER A 61 -0.65 12.26 -13.64
CA SER A 61 0.15 13.13 -14.52
C SER A 61 1.06 14.04 -13.69
N LEU A 62 2.06 13.44 -13.03
CA LEU A 62 3.03 14.21 -12.22
C LEU A 62 4.10 14.83 -13.10
N THR A 63 4.48 16.06 -12.75
CA THR A 63 5.73 16.66 -13.16
C THR A 63 6.81 16.17 -12.19
N PRO A 64 7.82 15.40 -12.66
CA PRO A 64 8.88 14.90 -11.78
C PRO A 64 9.74 16.06 -11.28
N GLU A 65 10.20 15.96 -10.03
CA GLU A 65 11.27 16.84 -9.55
C GLU A 65 12.61 16.54 -10.27
N PRO A 66 13.58 17.48 -10.28
CA PRO A 66 14.90 17.19 -10.82
C PRO A 66 15.51 15.93 -10.18
N ASN A 67 16.01 15.01 -11.03
CA ASN A 67 16.56 13.71 -10.62
C ASN A 67 15.56 12.70 -10.03
N GLU A 68 14.26 13.02 -10.04
CA GLU A 68 13.23 12.08 -9.63
C GLU A 68 12.93 11.07 -10.73
N SER A 69 12.75 9.81 -10.34
CA SER A 69 12.37 8.76 -11.29
C SER A 69 10.98 9.04 -11.88
N ARG A 70 10.85 8.92 -13.21
CA ARG A 70 9.56 9.00 -13.90
C ARG A 70 8.55 7.97 -13.37
N THR A 71 9.03 6.84 -12.83
CA THR A 71 8.19 5.77 -12.27
C THR A 71 7.36 6.22 -11.05
N LYS A 72 7.64 7.39 -10.43
CA LYS A 72 6.85 7.89 -9.32
C LYS A 72 5.36 8.05 -9.65
N GLU A 73 5.02 8.43 -10.88
CA GLU A 73 3.61 8.52 -11.29
C GLU A 73 2.89 7.16 -11.26
N VAL A 74 3.63 6.08 -11.57
CA VAL A 74 3.11 4.71 -11.52
C VAL A 74 2.95 4.27 -10.07
N VAL A 75 3.93 4.56 -9.21
CA VAL A 75 3.83 4.28 -7.77
C VAL A 75 2.60 4.96 -7.19
N VAL A 76 2.40 6.26 -7.46
CA VAL A 76 1.23 6.99 -6.94
C VAL A 76 -0.08 6.42 -7.47
N ALA A 77 -0.14 6.01 -8.75
CA ALA A 77 -1.32 5.34 -9.30
C ALA A 77 -1.63 4.01 -8.57
N GLN A 78 -0.61 3.21 -8.29
CA GLN A 78 -0.74 1.95 -7.54
C GLN A 78 -1.21 2.20 -6.10
N GLU A 79 -0.62 3.18 -5.42
CA GLU A 79 -0.96 3.55 -4.05
C GLU A 79 -2.42 4.04 -3.94
N ILE A 80 -2.92 4.81 -4.92
CA ILE A 80 -4.33 5.23 -4.97
C ILE A 80 -5.24 3.99 -5.05
N LEU A 81 -5.02 3.11 -6.02
CA LEU A 81 -5.87 1.94 -6.23
C LEU A 81 -5.80 0.94 -5.05
N GLN A 82 -4.64 0.82 -4.41
CA GLN A 82 -4.43 -0.05 -3.26
C GLN A 82 -5.06 0.49 -1.99
N THR A 83 -4.89 1.78 -1.72
CA THR A 83 -5.52 2.44 -0.55
C THR A 83 -7.04 2.41 -0.66
N MET A 84 -7.56 2.53 -1.87
CA MET A 84 -8.99 2.43 -2.15
C MET A 84 -9.54 0.99 -2.09
N GLY A 85 -8.70 -0.02 -1.85
CA GLY A 85 -9.11 -1.42 -1.80
C GLY A 85 -9.46 -2.03 -3.16
N ILE A 86 -9.16 -1.34 -4.28
CA ILE A 86 -9.56 -1.80 -5.61
C ILE A 86 -8.55 -2.79 -6.20
N ARG A 87 -7.25 -2.59 -5.94
CA ARG A 87 -6.18 -3.46 -6.44
C ARG A 87 -5.03 -3.56 -5.44
N SER A 88 -4.54 -4.78 -5.21
CA SER A 88 -3.32 -5.01 -4.43
C SER A 88 -2.11 -5.14 -5.36
N PHE A 89 -1.02 -4.43 -5.06
CA PHE A 89 0.23 -4.45 -5.84
C PHE A 89 1.42 -4.90 -4.99
N THR A 90 1.49 -4.44 -3.75
CA THR A 90 2.53 -4.78 -2.76
C THR A 90 1.89 -4.95 -1.39
N PRO A 91 2.48 -5.74 -0.48
CA PRO A 91 2.03 -5.79 0.90
C PRO A 91 1.86 -4.39 1.50
N LEU A 92 0.71 -4.13 2.13
CA LEU A 92 0.38 -2.82 2.70
C LEU A 92 1.05 -2.67 4.06
N VAL A 93 1.82 -1.59 4.25
CA VAL A 93 2.41 -1.26 5.55
C VAL A 93 1.56 -0.22 6.27
N THR A 94 0.99 -0.60 7.41
CA THR A 94 0.35 0.32 8.34
C THR A 94 1.37 0.76 9.39
N ALA A 95 1.62 2.06 9.49
CA ALA A 95 2.55 2.61 10.48
C ALA A 95 1.93 3.81 11.21
N CYS A 96 2.25 3.95 12.49
CA CYS A 96 1.83 5.12 13.25
C CYS A 96 2.63 6.37 12.80
N PRO A 97 2.13 7.59 13.00
CA PRO A 97 2.88 8.81 12.63
C PRO A 97 4.18 9.00 13.45
N GLY A 98 4.34 8.26 14.56
CA GLY A 98 5.30 8.58 15.61
C GLY A 98 4.82 9.75 16.47
N CYS A 99 5.22 9.77 17.73
CA CYS A 99 4.94 10.86 18.67
C CYS A 99 6.00 10.87 19.78
N GLY A 100 5.89 11.78 20.75
CA GLY A 100 6.84 11.87 21.88
C GLY A 100 6.90 10.64 22.80
N ARG A 101 6.14 9.58 22.49
CA ARG A 101 6.19 8.28 23.18
C ARG A 101 7.15 7.30 22.53
N THR A 102 7.79 7.63 21.41
CA THR A 102 8.74 6.74 20.74
C THR A 102 9.99 7.51 20.33
N THR A 103 11.12 6.81 20.20
CA THR A 103 12.33 7.40 19.65
C THR A 103 12.13 7.60 18.15
N SER A 104 11.91 8.86 17.73
CA SER A 104 11.46 9.20 16.38
C SER A 104 12.34 8.61 15.29
N THR A 105 13.66 8.68 15.44
CA THR A 105 14.61 8.25 14.40
C THR A 105 14.59 6.74 14.20
N PHE A 106 14.73 5.96 15.29
CA PHE A 106 14.75 4.50 15.21
C PHE A 106 13.45 3.93 14.65
N PHE A 107 12.30 4.45 15.11
CA PHE A 107 10.99 4.04 14.59
C PHE A 107 10.85 4.34 13.08
N GLN A 108 11.20 5.57 12.67
CA GLN A 108 11.10 5.99 11.27
C GLN A 108 12.01 5.16 10.35
N GLU A 109 13.25 4.90 10.79
CA GLU A 109 14.21 4.07 10.05
C GLU A 109 13.71 2.63 9.91
N LEU A 110 13.16 2.05 10.98
CA LEU A 110 12.58 0.70 10.93
C LEU A 110 11.42 0.64 9.94
N ALA A 111 10.43 1.53 10.08
CA ALA A 111 9.27 1.57 9.19
C ALA A 111 9.69 1.72 7.71
N GLN A 112 10.64 2.62 7.44
CA GLN A 112 11.16 2.83 6.09
C GLN A 112 11.93 1.60 5.57
N LYS A 113 12.69 0.91 6.42
CA LYS A 113 13.45 -0.29 6.06
C LYS A 113 12.52 -1.46 5.73
N ILE A 114 11.46 -1.66 6.51
CA ILE A 114 10.45 -2.71 6.24
C ILE A 114 9.67 -2.39 4.96
N GLN A 115 9.21 -1.15 4.78
CA GLN A 115 8.49 -0.76 3.57
C GLN A 115 9.34 -0.95 2.31
N ARG A 116 10.63 -0.56 2.35
CA ARG A 116 11.56 -0.79 1.24
C ARG A 116 11.74 -2.28 0.96
N TYR A 117 12.01 -3.07 2.00
CA TYR A 117 12.19 -4.52 1.86
C TYR A 117 10.99 -5.20 1.17
N LEU A 118 9.77 -4.92 1.61
CA LEU A 118 8.56 -5.48 1.00
C LEU A 118 8.41 -5.10 -0.48
N ARG A 119 8.73 -3.86 -0.83
CA ARG A 119 8.69 -3.38 -2.22
C ARG A 119 9.77 -4.04 -3.08
N ASP A 120 10.96 -4.21 -2.55
CA ASP A 120 12.10 -4.82 -3.24
C ASP A 120 11.90 -6.34 -3.43
N GLN A 121 11.21 -7.01 -2.50
CA GLN A 121 10.87 -8.43 -2.62
C GLN A 121 9.69 -8.71 -3.55
N MET A 122 8.76 -7.76 -3.73
CA MET A 122 7.55 -8.00 -4.51
C MET A 122 7.78 -8.55 -5.92
N PRO A 123 8.77 -8.10 -6.73
CA PRO A 123 9.06 -8.69 -8.05
C PRO A 123 9.39 -10.18 -8.00
N VAL A 124 10.00 -10.64 -6.91
CA VAL A 124 10.34 -12.04 -6.67
C VAL A 124 9.11 -12.78 -6.12
N TRP A 125 8.52 -12.28 -5.04
CA TRP A 125 7.39 -12.90 -4.37
C TRP A 125 6.17 -13.03 -5.26
N ARG A 126 5.89 -12.07 -6.16
CA ARG A 126 4.76 -12.15 -7.11
C ARG A 126 4.77 -13.44 -7.95
N LYS A 127 5.95 -13.97 -8.25
CA LYS A 127 6.12 -15.18 -9.07
C LYS A 127 6.02 -16.45 -8.23
N GLN A 128 6.52 -16.41 -7.00
CA GLN A 128 6.67 -17.59 -6.13
C GLN A 128 5.46 -17.80 -5.20
N TYR A 129 4.84 -16.70 -4.78
CA TYR A 129 3.85 -16.61 -3.72
C TYR A 129 2.60 -15.84 -4.20
N PRO A 130 1.78 -16.42 -5.09
CA PRO A 130 0.57 -15.75 -5.58
C PRO A 130 -0.37 -15.36 -4.42
N GLY A 131 -0.83 -14.11 -4.44
CA GLY A 131 -1.69 -13.54 -3.40
C GLY A 131 -0.94 -12.76 -2.32
N VAL A 132 0.38 -12.84 -2.27
CA VAL A 132 1.21 -12.12 -1.28
C VAL A 132 1.02 -10.61 -1.32
N GLU A 133 0.61 -10.03 -2.46
CA GLU A 133 0.27 -8.61 -2.57
C GLU A 133 -0.85 -8.17 -1.63
N THR A 134 -1.69 -9.11 -1.17
CA THR A 134 -2.80 -8.83 -0.23
C THR A 134 -2.37 -8.84 1.24
N MET A 135 -1.13 -9.23 1.52
CA MET A 135 -0.59 -9.25 2.88
C MET A 135 -0.55 -7.85 3.50
N SER A 136 -0.92 -7.74 4.77
CA SER A 136 -0.81 -6.52 5.56
C SER A 136 0.27 -6.65 6.63
N VAL A 137 1.09 -5.60 6.79
CA VAL A 137 2.18 -5.51 7.76
C VAL A 137 1.98 -4.29 8.64
N ALA A 138 2.12 -4.40 9.96
CA ALA A 138 2.06 -3.28 10.88
C ALA A 138 3.42 -2.96 11.51
N VAL A 139 3.80 -1.68 11.54
CA VAL A 139 5.00 -1.21 12.24
C VAL A 139 4.61 -0.06 13.16
N MET A 140 4.60 -0.32 14.46
CA MET A 140 4.03 0.59 15.45
C MET A 140 5.09 1.08 16.43
N GLY A 141 5.07 2.37 16.76
CA GLY A 141 6.14 3.02 17.52
C GLY A 141 6.03 2.87 19.05
N CYS A 142 4.89 2.47 19.60
CA CYS A 142 4.70 2.31 21.05
C CYS A 142 3.56 1.33 21.37
N VAL A 143 3.44 0.95 22.64
CA VAL A 143 2.43 -0.02 23.11
C VAL A 143 0.99 0.50 23.16
N VAL A 144 0.74 1.80 22.98
CA VAL A 144 -0.60 2.39 23.12
C VAL A 144 -1.55 1.83 22.07
N ASN A 145 -1.21 2.00 20.79
CA ASN A 145 -1.95 1.44 19.67
C ASN A 145 -1.23 0.23 19.05
N GLY A 146 0.03 -0.02 19.43
CA GLY A 146 0.89 -0.98 18.77
C GLY A 146 0.34 -2.41 18.76
N PRO A 147 -0.03 -2.99 19.92
CA PRO A 147 -0.60 -4.33 19.98
C PRO A 147 -1.95 -4.45 19.27
N GLY A 148 -2.79 -3.41 19.32
CA GLY A 148 -4.10 -3.43 18.66
C GLY A 148 -3.96 -3.51 17.14
N GLU A 149 -3.23 -2.56 16.56
CA GLU A 149 -3.01 -2.50 15.10
C GLU A 149 -2.20 -3.70 14.60
N SER A 150 -1.22 -4.18 15.37
CA SER A 150 -0.41 -5.35 14.99
C SER A 150 -1.22 -6.64 14.92
N LYS A 151 -2.30 -6.75 15.70
CA LYS A 151 -3.20 -7.91 15.66
C LYS A 151 -4.18 -7.88 14.49
N LEU A 152 -4.47 -6.69 13.94
CA LEU A 152 -5.33 -6.53 12.77
C LEU A 152 -4.57 -6.82 11.46
N ALA A 153 -3.25 -6.68 11.47
CA ALA A 153 -2.38 -7.07 10.37
C ALA A 153 -2.10 -8.58 10.35
N ASN A 154 -1.67 -9.11 9.20
CA ASN A 154 -1.16 -10.48 9.11
C ASN A 154 0.09 -10.66 9.97
N ILE A 155 0.96 -9.65 9.95
CA ILE A 155 2.16 -9.59 10.78
C ILE A 155 2.40 -8.17 11.27
N GLY A 156 2.74 -8.00 12.54
CA GLY A 156 2.95 -6.67 13.11
C GLY A 156 4.01 -6.66 14.20
N ILE A 157 4.72 -5.53 14.31
CA ILE A 157 5.68 -5.27 15.38
C ILE A 157 5.27 -4.01 16.15
N SER A 158 5.29 -4.10 17.48
CA SER A 158 5.09 -2.97 18.37
C SER A 158 6.39 -2.65 19.08
N LEU A 159 7.00 -1.52 18.73
CA LEU A 159 8.21 -1.02 19.37
C LEU A 159 7.95 -0.56 20.81
N PRO A 160 9.00 -0.55 21.65
CA PRO A 160 8.90 0.00 22.99
C PRO A 160 8.78 1.52 22.96
N GLY A 161 7.92 2.04 23.84
CA GLY A 161 7.82 3.46 24.07
C GLY A 161 8.96 4.05 24.92
N THR A 162 9.00 5.37 25.04
CA THR A 162 9.94 6.07 25.93
C THR A 162 9.73 5.65 27.38
N GLY A 163 10.79 5.14 28.02
CA GLY A 163 10.74 4.66 29.41
C GLY A 163 10.19 3.24 29.56
N GLU A 164 9.89 2.55 28.46
CA GLU A 164 9.50 1.15 28.47
C GLU A 164 10.71 0.21 28.34
N VAL A 165 10.49 -1.05 28.68
CA VAL A 165 11.49 -2.10 28.49
C VAL A 165 11.83 -2.20 27.00
N PRO A 166 13.12 -2.22 26.60
CA PRO A 166 13.54 -2.13 25.19
C PRO A 166 13.32 -3.46 24.45
N VAL A 167 12.06 -3.85 24.32
CA VAL A 167 11.61 -5.09 23.71
C VAL A 167 10.45 -4.79 22.77
N ALA A 168 10.41 -5.47 21.63
CA ALA A 168 9.41 -5.28 20.60
C ALA A 168 8.60 -6.56 20.40
N PRO A 169 7.40 -6.71 21.01
CA PRO A 169 6.54 -7.84 20.73
C PRO A 169 6.10 -7.87 19.26
N VAL A 170 6.17 -9.07 18.68
CA VAL A 170 5.69 -9.38 17.33
C VAL A 170 4.38 -10.13 17.42
N PHE A 171 3.48 -9.82 16.50
CA PHE A 171 2.17 -10.42 16.36
C PHE A 171 2.05 -11.05 14.98
N VAL A 172 1.47 -12.25 14.92
CA VAL A 172 1.22 -12.99 13.67
C VAL A 172 -0.20 -13.52 13.74
N ASP A 173 -1.02 -13.21 12.73
CA ASP A 173 -2.44 -13.61 12.65
C ASP A 173 -3.24 -13.32 13.93
N GLY A 174 -2.99 -12.17 14.56
CA GLY A 174 -3.68 -11.74 15.80
C GLY A 174 -3.09 -12.28 17.10
N GLU A 175 -2.10 -13.17 17.05
CA GLU A 175 -1.48 -13.77 18.24
C GLU A 175 -0.09 -13.20 18.50
N LYS A 176 0.23 -12.95 19.78
CA LYS A 176 1.59 -12.55 20.17
C LYS A 176 2.51 -13.77 20.06
N THR A 177 3.60 -13.64 19.31
CA THR A 177 4.57 -14.72 19.09
C THR A 177 5.85 -14.43 19.87
N VAL A 178 6.88 -13.95 19.20
CA VAL A 178 8.18 -13.64 19.77
C VAL A 178 8.24 -12.21 20.28
N THR A 179 9.28 -11.90 21.03
CA THR A 179 9.58 -10.54 21.45
C THR A 179 11.03 -10.26 21.11
N LEU A 180 11.25 -9.33 20.19
CA LEU A 180 12.58 -8.98 19.67
C LEU A 180 13.26 -7.97 20.59
N LYS A 181 14.59 -7.95 20.58
CA LYS A 181 15.40 -7.03 21.41
C LYS A 181 16.77 -6.80 20.79
N GLY A 182 17.41 -5.68 21.14
CA GLY A 182 18.74 -5.33 20.66
C GLY A 182 18.72 -4.65 19.29
N ASP A 183 19.89 -4.57 18.65
CA ASP A 183 20.09 -3.71 17.48
C ASP A 183 19.62 -4.35 16.15
N ALA A 184 19.42 -5.67 16.14
CA ALA A 184 19.05 -6.45 14.96
C ALA A 184 17.53 -6.62 14.76
N ILE A 185 16.69 -5.84 15.46
CA ILE A 185 15.22 -5.96 15.40
C ILE A 185 14.69 -5.89 13.96
N ALA A 186 15.29 -5.06 13.11
CA ALA A 186 14.82 -4.92 11.73
C ALA A 186 15.07 -6.19 10.91
N GLU A 187 16.29 -6.75 10.99
CA GLU A 187 16.71 -7.99 10.33
C GLU A 187 15.90 -9.19 10.84
N GLU A 188 15.74 -9.29 12.16
CA GLU A 188 14.93 -10.34 12.78
C GLU A 188 13.47 -10.25 12.35
N PHE A 189 12.89 -9.04 12.30
CA PHE A 189 11.53 -8.87 11.83
C PHE A 189 11.37 -9.18 10.35
N GLN A 190 12.35 -8.83 9.50
CA GLN A 190 12.37 -9.22 8.08
C GLN A 190 12.39 -10.74 7.91
N ALA A 191 13.18 -11.46 8.72
CA ALA A 191 13.20 -12.92 8.70
C ALA A 191 11.83 -13.51 9.07
N ILE A 192 11.14 -12.95 10.07
CA ILE A 192 9.80 -13.42 10.45
C ILE A 192 8.78 -13.13 9.33
N VAL A 193 8.89 -11.99 8.64
CA VAL A 193 8.05 -11.68 7.47
C VAL A 193 8.29 -12.70 6.36
N GLU A 194 9.55 -13.00 6.03
CA GLU A 194 9.90 -14.00 5.01
C GLU A 194 9.37 -15.39 5.39
N ASP A 195 9.57 -15.84 6.63
CA ASP A 195 9.05 -17.11 7.14
C ASP A 195 7.52 -17.16 7.05
N TYR A 196 6.84 -16.05 7.35
CA TYR A 196 5.39 -15.95 7.21
C TYR A 196 4.95 -16.09 5.75
N VAL A 197 5.64 -15.41 4.83
CA VAL A 197 5.37 -15.48 3.40
C VAL A 197 5.54 -16.92 2.90
N GLN A 198 6.66 -17.56 3.23
CA GLN A 198 6.93 -18.95 2.85
C GLN A 198 5.90 -19.92 3.41
N LYS A 199 5.57 -19.81 4.71
CA LYS A 199 4.60 -20.70 5.35
C LYS A 199 3.20 -20.57 4.78
N ASN A 200 2.76 -19.35 4.47
CA ASN A 200 1.35 -19.10 4.13
C ASN A 200 1.06 -19.02 2.64
N TYR A 201 2.03 -18.63 1.81
CA TYR A 201 1.82 -18.40 0.38
C TYR A 201 2.62 -19.35 -0.53
N ALA A 202 3.54 -20.16 0.01
CA ALA A 202 4.15 -21.25 -0.76
C ALA A 202 3.12 -22.32 -1.15
N GLU A 203 3.51 -23.26 -1.99
CA GLU A 203 2.65 -24.37 -2.42
C GLU A 203 2.10 -25.15 -1.20
N GLY A 204 0.78 -25.32 -1.15
CA GLY A 204 0.08 -25.88 0.01
C GLY A 204 -0.17 -24.91 1.18
N GLY A 205 0.30 -23.66 1.08
CA GLY A 205 0.09 -22.60 2.07
C GLY A 205 -1.36 -22.12 2.13
N LYS A 206 -1.82 -21.79 3.34
CA LYS A 206 -3.23 -21.42 3.64
C LYS A 206 -3.73 -20.18 2.88
N LEU A 207 -2.86 -19.22 2.62
CA LEU A 207 -3.20 -17.93 2.01
C LEU A 207 -2.79 -17.84 0.54
N ARG A 208 -2.18 -18.90 -0.02
CA ARG A 208 -1.83 -18.96 -1.43
C ARG A 208 -3.10 -18.86 -2.27
N GLN A 209 -3.14 -17.87 -3.15
CA GLN A 209 -4.21 -17.77 -4.13
C GLN A 209 -3.88 -18.68 -5.33
N GLU A 210 -4.89 -19.35 -5.88
CA GLU A 210 -4.72 -19.98 -7.18
C GLU A 210 -4.44 -18.89 -8.21
N PHE A 211 -3.43 -19.11 -9.05
CA PHE A 211 -3.13 -18.20 -10.14
C PHE A 211 -4.27 -18.29 -11.16
N LYS A 212 -5.31 -17.49 -10.98
CA LYS A 212 -6.34 -17.32 -12.00
C LYS A 212 -5.68 -16.62 -13.17
N LEU A 213 -5.53 -17.32 -14.30
CA LEU A 213 -5.32 -16.68 -15.59
C LEU A 213 -6.31 -15.51 -15.68
N PRO A 214 -5.86 -14.29 -16.04
CA PRO A 214 -6.80 -13.20 -16.24
C PRO A 214 -7.85 -13.70 -17.20
N ASP A 215 -9.12 -13.53 -16.82
CA ASP A 215 -10.26 -13.79 -17.69
C ASP A 215 -9.94 -13.21 -19.08
N GLN A 216 -10.33 -13.88 -20.18
CA GLN A 216 -9.95 -13.46 -21.54
C GLN A 216 -10.40 -12.02 -21.89
N ASN A 217 -11.18 -11.38 -21.01
CA ASN A 217 -11.31 -9.93 -20.93
C ASN A 217 -9.97 -9.27 -20.58
N LYS A 218 -9.29 -8.76 -21.61
CA LYS A 218 -8.10 -7.89 -21.53
C LYS A 218 -8.30 -6.61 -20.69
N THR A 219 -9.54 -6.33 -20.27
CA THR A 219 -9.90 -5.24 -19.37
C THR A 219 -10.40 -5.86 -18.06
N ILE A 220 -9.58 -5.78 -17.01
CA ILE A 220 -10.08 -5.96 -15.64
C ILE A 220 -10.54 -4.56 -15.23
N PRO A 221 -11.86 -4.26 -15.27
CA PRO A 221 -12.32 -2.93 -14.97
C PRO A 221 -11.99 -2.59 -13.52
N ILE A 222 -11.62 -1.34 -13.26
CA ILE A 222 -11.40 -0.81 -11.90
C ILE A 222 -12.78 -0.59 -11.29
N ARG A 223 -13.52 -1.66 -11.00
CA ARG A 223 -14.80 -1.57 -10.31
C ARG A 223 -14.56 -1.72 -8.82
N ALA A 224 -14.98 -0.72 -8.05
CA ALA A 224 -15.16 -0.90 -6.62
C ALA A 224 -16.18 -2.03 -6.40
N VAL A 225 -15.88 -2.94 -5.47
CA VAL A 225 -16.81 -3.98 -5.02
C VAL A 225 -17.82 -3.36 -4.06
#